data_AF-A0A952L8L2-F1
#
_entry.id   AF-A0A952L8L2-F1
#
_cell.length_a   1.000
_cell.length_b   1.000
_cell.length_c   1.000
_cell.angle_alpha   90.00
_cell.angle_beta   90.00
_cell.angle_gamma   90.00
#
_symmetry.space_group_name_H-M   'P 1'
#
loop_
_entity.id
_entity.type
_entity.pdbx_description
1 polymer ?
#
loop_
_entity_poly.entity_id
_entity_poly.type
_entity_poly.pdbx_seq_one_letter_code
_entity_poly.pdbx_strand_id
1 'polypeptide(L)'
;MTNHVPTLLLREWMQHKRGWLIAAFAPPILFLAMLPFSHMDGQPDGSLEMMSMMMLVLSSCVVYAISLLIALFQLPGLARRDTQDRSIEFWLSLPGRPSESVASTVLAHAWLAPLGGAVVGALFGLPIAVSVIGSKFGWGGALALHWGEVLAAAIPLMLRGLAGTVLLTLWLLPLIFTLMAASAWLKRLGVPLVLVGGGAAVTIMHKVYGIDWPVEAIADMNQRINHTLLFDGHALMAALQTDVNLWTYMLHDLGRALAELASPQFVGWMAVAAAGFALVVAKRSRGG
;
A
#
# COMPACT_ATOMS: atom_id res chain seq x y z
N MET A 1 9.38 -18.11 25.34
CA MET A 1 8.09 -17.69 24.78
C MET A 1 8.07 -18.09 23.32
N THR A 2 7.20 -19.01 22.92
CA THR A 2 7.04 -19.40 21.51
C THR A 2 6.32 -18.28 20.76
N ASN A 3 6.85 -17.86 19.61
CA ASN A 3 6.25 -16.84 18.76
C ASN A 3 5.25 -17.51 17.80
N HIS A 4 3.97 -17.14 17.85
CA HIS A 4 2.90 -17.74 17.02
C HIS A 4 2.63 -16.96 15.72
N VAL A 5 3.31 -15.84 15.50
CA VAL A 5 3.12 -14.97 14.33
C VAL A 5 3.25 -15.74 13.00
N PRO A 6 4.24 -16.62 12.77
CA PRO A 6 4.33 -17.35 11.50
C PRO A 6 3.08 -18.20 11.21
N THR A 7 2.55 -18.90 12.22
CA THR A 7 1.35 -19.72 12.09
C THR A 7 0.11 -18.86 11.83
N LEU A 8 0.00 -17.71 12.49
CA LEU A 8 -1.10 -16.77 12.30
C LEU A 8 -1.04 -16.12 10.91
N LEU A 9 0.15 -15.80 10.39
CA LEU A 9 0.33 -15.33 9.02
C LEU A 9 -0.07 -16.40 8.00
N LEU A 10 0.33 -17.65 8.22
CA LEU A 10 -0.08 -18.77 7.36
C LEU A 10 -1.59 -18.94 7.36
N ARG A 11 -2.25 -18.79 8.51
CA ARG A 11 -3.72 -18.79 8.60
C ARG A 11 -4.32 -17.70 7.72
N GLU A 12 -3.86 -16.45 7.89
CA GLU A 12 -4.39 -15.32 7.13
C GLU A 12 -4.22 -15.52 5.62
N TRP A 13 -3.08 -16.05 5.19
CA TRP A 13 -2.83 -16.45 3.81
C TRP A 13 -3.80 -17.54 3.35
N MET A 14 -3.92 -18.65 4.07
CA MET A 14 -4.79 -19.77 3.65
C MET A 14 -6.25 -19.35 3.48
N GLN A 15 -6.72 -18.43 4.32
CA GLN A 15 -8.09 -17.93 4.27
C GLN A 15 -8.35 -16.99 3.09
N HIS A 16 -7.39 -16.12 2.73
CA HIS A 16 -7.58 -15.07 1.73
C HIS A 16 -6.82 -15.27 0.42
N LYS A 17 -6.02 -16.35 0.28
CA LYS A 17 -5.14 -16.58 -0.88
C LYS A 17 -5.82 -16.40 -2.23
N ARG A 18 -7.06 -16.87 -2.38
CA ARG A 18 -7.80 -16.77 -3.65
C ARG A 18 -8.09 -15.32 -4.01
N GLY A 19 -8.59 -14.54 -3.04
CA GLY A 19 -8.84 -13.12 -3.23
C GLY A 19 -7.56 -12.35 -3.56
N TRP A 20 -6.46 -12.65 -2.86
CA TRP A 20 -5.17 -12.02 -3.11
C TRP A 20 -4.55 -12.39 -4.45
N LEU A 21 -4.64 -13.65 -4.86
CA LEU A 21 -4.17 -14.07 -6.19
C LEU A 21 -4.98 -13.39 -7.30
N ILE A 22 -6.30 -13.28 -7.16
CA ILE A 22 -7.13 -12.56 -8.13
C ILE A 22 -6.76 -11.07 -8.17
N ALA A 23 -6.65 -10.42 -7.01
CA ALA A 23 -6.29 -9.00 -6.93
C ALA A 23 -4.92 -8.69 -7.57
N ALA A 24 -3.94 -9.57 -7.38
CA ALA A 24 -2.59 -9.37 -7.91
C ALA A 24 -2.47 -9.73 -9.40
N PHE A 25 -3.06 -10.85 -9.85
CA PHE A 25 -2.85 -11.37 -11.20
C PHE A 25 -3.92 -10.94 -12.21
N ALA A 26 -5.17 -10.73 -11.79
CA ALA A 26 -6.23 -10.41 -12.75
C ALA A 26 -5.99 -9.07 -13.47
N PRO A 27 -5.60 -7.96 -12.81
CA PRO A 27 -5.37 -6.69 -13.51
C PRO A 27 -4.30 -6.77 -14.62
N PRO A 28 -3.06 -7.29 -14.38
CA PRO A 28 -2.06 -7.33 -15.44
C PRO A 28 -2.37 -8.36 -16.53
N ILE A 29 -3.02 -9.48 -16.20
CA ILE A 29 -3.45 -10.46 -17.21
C ILE A 29 -4.54 -9.87 -18.11
N LEU A 30 -5.54 -9.21 -17.53
CA LEU A 30 -6.59 -8.53 -18.29
C LEU A 30 -6.01 -7.42 -19.16
N PHE A 31 -5.06 -6.64 -18.64
CA PHE A 31 -4.38 -5.61 -19.41
C PHE A 31 -3.69 -6.20 -20.64
N LEU A 32 -2.89 -7.27 -20.48
CA LEU A 32 -2.25 -7.96 -21.59
C LEU A 32 -3.26 -8.53 -22.60
N ALA A 33 -4.37 -9.09 -22.12
CA ALA A 33 -5.43 -9.62 -22.98
C ALA A 33 -6.17 -8.52 -23.77
N MET A 34 -6.30 -7.32 -23.21
CA MET A 34 -6.96 -6.18 -23.85
C MET A 34 -6.05 -5.40 -24.80
N LEU A 35 -4.73 -5.53 -24.66
CA LEU A 35 -3.73 -4.79 -25.42
C LEU A 35 -3.92 -4.86 -26.95
N PRO A 36 -4.25 -6.01 -27.58
CA PRO A 36 -4.49 -6.10 -29.02
C PRO A 36 -5.66 -5.24 -29.53
N PHE A 37 -6.59 -4.89 -28.65
CA PHE A 37 -7.77 -4.08 -28.98
C PHE A 37 -7.58 -2.59 -28.66
N SER A 38 -6.45 -2.23 -28.05
CA SER A 38 -6.18 -0.88 -27.60
C SER A 38 -5.71 0.03 -28.75
N HIS A 39 -6.35 1.18 -28.88
CA HIS A 39 -5.92 2.26 -29.77
C HIS A 39 -5.25 3.33 -28.89
N MET A 40 -3.95 3.15 -28.59
CA MET A 40 -3.20 4.20 -27.89
C MET A 40 -2.72 5.25 -28.90
N ASP A 41 -3.27 6.45 -28.83
CA ASP A 41 -2.83 7.60 -29.61
C ASP A 41 -1.80 8.42 -28.82
N GLY A 42 -0.77 8.91 -29.51
CA GLY A 42 0.28 9.75 -28.93
C GLY A 42 1.68 9.35 -29.41
N GLN A 43 2.50 10.34 -29.79
CA GLN A 43 3.94 10.15 -29.92
C GLN A 43 4.57 10.24 -28.53
N PRO A 44 5.50 9.34 -28.19
CA PRO A 44 6.15 9.41 -26.91
C PRO A 44 7.12 10.58 -26.83
N ASP A 45 7.04 11.33 -25.74
CA ASP A 45 8.09 12.25 -25.33
C ASP A 45 9.18 11.44 -24.60
N GLY A 46 10.25 11.07 -25.30
CA GLY A 46 11.43 10.41 -24.70
C GLY A 46 11.92 9.18 -25.46
N SER A 47 12.95 8.52 -24.91
CA SER A 47 13.49 7.28 -25.47
C SER A 47 12.60 6.06 -25.17
N LEU A 48 12.66 5.06 -26.04
CA LEU A 48 11.90 3.80 -25.87
C LEU A 48 12.32 3.05 -24.59
N GLU A 49 13.57 3.18 -24.18
CA GLU A 49 14.11 2.64 -22.94
C GLU A 49 13.45 3.29 -21.72
N MET A 50 13.33 4.62 -21.72
CA MET A 50 12.67 5.36 -20.64
C MET A 50 11.20 4.97 -20.53
N MET A 51 10.49 4.87 -21.65
CA MET A 51 9.10 4.40 -21.68
C MET A 51 8.96 2.99 -21.09
N SER A 52 9.85 2.08 -21.49
CA SER A 52 9.81 0.68 -21.06
C SER A 52 10.05 0.55 -19.55
N MET A 53 11.01 1.33 -19.02
CA MET A 53 11.25 1.43 -17.58
C MET A 53 10.03 1.99 -16.85
N MET A 54 9.41 3.07 -17.37
CA MET A 54 8.20 3.65 -16.78
C MET A 54 7.05 2.65 -16.74
N MET A 55 6.79 1.90 -17.81
CA MET A 55 5.75 0.88 -17.85
C MET A 55 5.95 -0.21 -16.81
N LEU A 56 7.21 -0.64 -16.61
CA LEU A 56 7.56 -1.66 -15.64
C LEU A 56 7.36 -1.18 -14.19
N VAL A 57 7.78 0.06 -13.88
CA VAL A 57 7.53 0.68 -12.56
C VAL A 57 6.04 0.92 -12.34
N LEU A 58 5.34 1.48 -13.34
CA LEU A 58 3.90 1.74 -13.27
C LEU A 58 3.08 0.47 -13.05
N SER A 59 3.43 -0.63 -13.73
CA SER A 59 2.75 -1.91 -13.52
C SER A 59 2.83 -2.38 -12.07
N SER A 60 4.03 -2.30 -11.47
CA SER A 60 4.23 -2.58 -10.04
C SER A 60 3.39 -1.66 -9.15
N CYS A 61 3.43 -0.35 -9.38
CA CYS A 61 2.68 0.65 -8.62
C CYS A 61 1.16 0.45 -8.70
N VAL A 62 0.62 0.17 -9.90
CA VAL A 62 -0.82 -0.02 -10.11
C VAL A 62 -1.31 -1.27 -9.38
N VAL A 63 -0.60 -2.40 -9.51
CA VAL A 63 -1.02 -3.65 -8.86
C VAL A 63 -0.87 -3.55 -7.34
N TYR A 64 0.18 -2.87 -6.87
CA TYR A 64 0.33 -2.50 -5.46
C TYR A 64 -0.85 -1.66 -4.97
N ALA A 65 -1.20 -0.59 -5.67
CA ALA A 65 -2.27 0.33 -5.29
C ALA A 65 -3.64 -0.36 -5.25
N ILE A 66 -3.95 -1.21 -6.23
CA ILE A 66 -5.18 -2.03 -6.23
C ILE A 66 -5.20 -2.94 -5.00
N SER A 67 -4.10 -3.63 -4.72
CA SER A 67 -4.00 -4.55 -3.59
C SER A 67 -4.11 -3.83 -2.24
N LEU A 68 -3.47 -2.66 -2.11
CA LEU A 68 -3.55 -1.80 -0.93
C LEU A 68 -4.97 -1.27 -0.73
N LEU A 69 -5.64 -0.82 -1.79
CA LEU A 69 -7.01 -0.33 -1.71
C LEU A 69 -7.96 -1.45 -1.22
N ILE A 70 -7.86 -2.64 -1.80
CA ILE A 70 -8.61 -3.82 -1.37
C ILE A 70 -8.32 -4.13 0.11
N ALA A 71 -7.05 -4.08 0.53
CA ALA A 71 -6.67 -4.28 1.93
C ALA A 71 -7.33 -3.28 2.86
N LEU A 72 -7.27 -1.98 2.54
CA LEU A 72 -7.80 -0.90 3.36
C LEU A 72 -9.32 -1.01 3.53
N PHE A 73 -10.04 -1.48 2.51
CA PHE A 73 -11.48 -1.75 2.63
C PHE A 73 -11.80 -2.99 3.50
N GLN A 74 -10.98 -4.04 3.44
CA GLN A 74 -11.26 -5.30 4.14
C GLN A 74 -10.81 -5.28 5.61
N LEU A 75 -9.67 -4.63 5.90
CA LEU A 75 -9.02 -4.62 7.22
C LEU A 75 -9.96 -4.28 8.39
N PRO A 76 -10.80 -3.23 8.32
CA PRO A 76 -11.72 -2.92 9.42
C PRO A 76 -12.69 -4.07 9.74
N GLY A 77 -13.16 -4.79 8.71
CA GLY A 77 -14.06 -5.94 8.89
C GLY A 77 -13.38 -7.12 9.57
N LEU A 78 -12.09 -7.35 9.28
CA LEU A 78 -11.32 -8.47 9.82
C LEU A 78 -11.17 -8.43 11.35
N ALA A 79 -11.27 -7.25 11.97
CA ALA A 79 -11.27 -7.10 13.43
C ALA A 79 -12.39 -7.90 14.12
N ARG A 80 -13.47 -8.23 13.41
CA ARG A 80 -14.66 -8.94 13.94
C ARG A 80 -14.86 -10.33 13.36
N ARG A 81 -14.09 -10.74 12.35
CA ARG A 81 -14.26 -12.03 11.66
C ARG A 81 -14.45 -13.19 12.63
N ASP A 82 -13.52 -13.35 13.58
CA ASP A 82 -13.52 -14.51 14.48
C ASP A 82 -14.75 -14.53 15.41
N THR A 83 -15.31 -13.37 15.72
CA THR A 83 -16.56 -13.23 16.49
C THR A 83 -17.79 -13.57 15.65
N GLN A 84 -17.77 -13.18 14.36
CA GLN A 84 -18.85 -13.46 13.41
C GLN A 84 -18.92 -14.96 13.09
N ASP A 85 -17.76 -15.59 12.96
CA ASP A 85 -17.63 -17.03 12.69
C ASP A 85 -17.78 -17.90 13.95
N ARG A 86 -18.04 -17.28 15.12
CA ARG A 86 -18.09 -17.93 16.45
C ARG A 86 -16.85 -18.77 16.79
N SER A 87 -15.73 -18.50 16.13
CA SER A 87 -14.46 -19.21 16.35
C SER A 87 -13.59 -18.53 17.41
N ILE A 88 -13.99 -17.35 17.90
CA ILE A 88 -13.22 -16.57 18.87
C ILE A 88 -12.92 -17.34 20.16
N GLU A 89 -13.85 -18.15 20.67
CA GLU A 89 -13.65 -18.97 21.88
C GLU A 89 -12.55 -20.01 21.68
N PHE A 90 -12.53 -20.64 20.50
CA PHE A 90 -11.46 -21.55 20.11
C PHE A 90 -10.11 -20.82 20.00
N TRP A 91 -10.07 -19.63 19.41
CA TRP A 91 -8.82 -18.88 19.29
C TRP A 91 -8.30 -18.36 20.63
N LEU A 92 -9.18 -18.07 21.59
CA LEU A 92 -8.81 -17.66 22.94
C LEU A 92 -8.38 -18.84 23.82
N SER A 93 -8.77 -20.07 23.49
CA SER A 93 -8.32 -21.27 24.23
C SER A 93 -6.92 -21.73 23.81
N LEU A 94 -6.45 -21.32 22.62
CA LEU A 94 -5.10 -21.63 22.16
C LEU A 94 -4.04 -20.76 22.88
N PRO A 95 -2.82 -21.28 23.07
CA PRO A 95 -1.71 -20.49 23.58
C PRO A 95 -1.32 -19.44 22.52
N GLY A 96 -1.80 -18.21 22.68
CA GLY A 96 -1.51 -17.09 21.78
C GLY A 96 -2.05 -15.78 22.33
N ARG A 97 -1.31 -14.69 22.14
CA ARG A 97 -1.75 -13.37 22.64
C ARG A 97 -2.73 -12.73 21.64
N PRO A 98 -3.81 -12.07 22.11
CA PRO A 98 -4.70 -11.33 21.22
C PRO A 98 -3.97 -10.26 20.38
N SER A 99 -2.91 -9.66 20.92
CA SER A 99 -2.03 -8.72 20.20
C SER A 99 -1.30 -9.36 19.02
N GLU A 100 -0.82 -10.60 19.15
CA GLU A 100 -0.16 -11.34 18.06
C GLU A 100 -1.14 -11.61 16.92
N SER A 101 -2.40 -11.94 17.24
CA SER A 101 -3.44 -12.13 16.22
C SER A 101 -3.75 -10.85 15.47
N VAL A 102 -3.97 -9.73 16.17
CA VAL A 102 -4.25 -8.44 15.52
C VAL A 102 -3.08 -7.98 14.67
N ALA A 103 -1.86 -8.06 15.21
CA ALA A 103 -0.64 -7.69 14.49
C ALA A 103 -0.44 -8.56 13.24
N SER A 104 -0.68 -9.87 13.33
CA SER A 104 -0.55 -10.79 12.18
C SER A 104 -1.58 -10.48 11.09
N THR A 105 -2.84 -10.17 11.45
CA THR A 105 -3.87 -9.77 10.48
C THR A 105 -3.47 -8.50 9.75
N VAL A 106 -3.01 -7.47 10.47
CA VAL A 106 -2.55 -6.21 9.86
C VAL A 106 -1.30 -6.44 9.02
N LEU A 107 -0.31 -7.18 9.51
CA LEU A 107 0.91 -7.47 8.77
C LEU A 107 0.62 -8.20 7.46
N ALA A 108 -0.27 -9.20 7.49
CA ALA A 108 -0.68 -9.95 6.31
C ALA A 108 -1.39 -9.07 5.27
N HIS A 109 -2.36 -8.26 5.69
CA HIS A 109 -3.25 -7.56 4.75
C HIS A 109 -2.76 -6.15 4.42
N ALA A 110 -2.24 -5.38 5.38
CA ALA A 110 -1.79 -4.01 5.16
C ALA A 110 -0.41 -3.92 4.50
N TRP A 111 0.43 -4.96 4.61
CA TRP A 111 1.79 -4.93 4.08
C TRP A 111 2.10 -6.10 3.14
N LEU A 112 2.05 -7.35 3.62
CA LEU A 112 2.51 -8.50 2.82
C LEU A 112 1.69 -8.74 1.55
N ALA A 113 0.36 -8.61 1.61
CA ALA A 113 -0.49 -8.77 0.44
C ALA A 113 -0.27 -7.67 -0.63
N PRO A 114 -0.29 -6.37 -0.29
CA PRO A 114 0.09 -5.31 -1.22
C PRO A 114 1.50 -5.48 -1.77
N LEU A 115 2.47 -5.87 -0.92
CA LEU A 115 3.84 -6.16 -1.34
C LEU A 115 3.90 -7.30 -2.37
N GLY A 116 3.13 -8.36 -2.17
CA GLY A 116 2.95 -9.43 -3.15
C GLY A 116 2.38 -8.90 -4.47
N GLY A 117 1.41 -7.98 -4.40
CA GLY A 117 0.90 -7.26 -5.56
C GLY A 117 1.97 -6.46 -6.30
N ALA A 118 2.81 -5.70 -5.60
CA ALA A 118 3.93 -4.97 -6.21
C ALA A 118 4.90 -5.89 -6.96
N VAL A 119 5.23 -7.04 -6.36
CA VAL A 119 6.12 -8.05 -6.97
C VAL A 119 5.48 -8.65 -8.21
N VAL A 120 4.20 -9.01 -8.16
CA VAL A 120 3.47 -9.51 -9.34
C VAL A 120 3.43 -8.46 -10.44
N GLY A 121 3.13 -7.19 -10.12
CA GLY A 121 3.16 -6.10 -11.09
C GLY A 121 4.55 -5.88 -11.68
N ALA A 122 5.62 -6.00 -10.88
CA ALA A 122 7.00 -5.93 -11.39
C ALA A 122 7.30 -7.06 -12.39
N LEU A 123 6.89 -8.30 -12.07
CA LEU A 123 7.07 -9.46 -12.95
C LEU A 123 6.28 -9.33 -14.26
N PHE A 124 5.08 -8.76 -14.22
CA PHE A 124 4.27 -8.50 -15.41
C PHE A 124 4.66 -7.20 -16.14
N GLY A 125 5.40 -6.31 -15.50
CA GLY A 125 5.85 -5.06 -16.08
C GLY A 125 6.69 -5.26 -17.34
N LEU A 126 7.56 -6.28 -17.36
CA LEU A 126 8.36 -6.62 -18.53
C LEU A 126 7.53 -7.11 -19.73
N PRO A 127 6.69 -8.16 -19.63
CA PRO A 127 5.85 -8.58 -20.75
C PRO A 127 4.86 -7.50 -21.18
N ILE A 128 4.39 -6.65 -20.26
CA ILE A 128 3.57 -5.47 -20.58
C ILE A 128 4.38 -4.49 -21.44
N ALA A 129 5.58 -4.09 -21.00
CA ALA A 129 6.41 -3.16 -21.75
C ALA A 129 6.75 -3.71 -23.15
N VAL A 130 7.19 -4.96 -23.24
CA VAL A 130 7.49 -5.64 -24.51
C VAL A 130 6.27 -5.62 -25.46
N SER A 131 5.08 -5.95 -24.93
CA SER A 131 3.85 -6.02 -25.75
C SER A 131 3.37 -4.63 -26.20
N VAL A 132 3.50 -3.62 -25.35
CA VAL A 132 3.14 -2.25 -25.70
C VAL A 132 4.10 -1.71 -26.75
N ILE A 133 5.42 -1.84 -26.56
CA ILE A 133 6.40 -1.38 -27.54
C ILE A 133 6.27 -2.15 -28.86
N GLY A 134 6.11 -3.46 -28.81
CA GLY A 134 5.92 -4.31 -29.99
C GLY A 134 4.68 -3.95 -30.80
N SER A 135 3.57 -3.62 -30.14
CA SER A 135 2.34 -3.21 -30.82
C SER A 135 2.37 -1.78 -31.38
N LYS A 136 3.15 -0.87 -30.76
CA LYS A 136 3.20 0.55 -31.14
C LYS A 136 4.33 0.91 -32.10
N PHE A 137 5.51 0.34 -31.90
CA PHE A 137 6.75 0.68 -32.62
C PHE A 137 7.30 -0.50 -33.43
N GLY A 138 6.57 -1.63 -33.44
CA GLY A 138 6.95 -2.85 -34.14
C GLY A 138 7.83 -3.77 -33.31
N TRP A 139 7.68 -5.07 -33.53
CA TRP A 139 8.42 -6.11 -32.82
C TRP A 139 9.94 -6.05 -33.01
N GLY A 140 10.40 -5.55 -34.17
CA GLY A 140 11.83 -5.32 -34.41
C GLY A 140 12.42 -4.29 -33.45
N GLY A 141 11.71 -3.19 -33.20
CA GLY A 141 12.12 -2.16 -32.24
C GLY A 141 12.09 -2.69 -30.80
N ALA A 142 11.04 -3.42 -30.42
CA ALA A 142 10.93 -4.00 -29.08
C ALA A 142 12.06 -4.99 -28.74
N LEU A 143 12.48 -5.80 -29.71
CA LEU A 143 13.58 -6.77 -29.53
C LEU A 143 14.97 -6.15 -29.62
N ALA A 144 15.10 -5.01 -30.29
CA ALA A 144 16.36 -4.27 -30.39
C ALA A 144 16.71 -3.47 -29.13
N LEU A 145 15.77 -3.29 -28.20
CA LEU A 145 16.00 -2.58 -26.95
C LEU A 145 17.00 -3.32 -26.05
N HIS A 146 17.85 -2.54 -25.39
CA HIS A 146 18.76 -3.04 -24.35
C HIS A 146 18.00 -3.28 -23.04
N TRP A 147 17.22 -4.36 -22.97
CA TRP A 147 16.41 -4.70 -21.80
C TRP A 147 17.22 -4.82 -20.50
N GLY A 148 18.51 -5.18 -20.59
CA GLY A 148 19.41 -5.17 -19.44
C GLY A 148 19.56 -3.78 -18.80
N GLU A 149 19.69 -2.73 -19.62
CA GLU A 149 19.80 -1.35 -19.15
C GLU A 149 18.46 -0.85 -18.58
N VAL A 150 17.34 -1.18 -19.24
CA VAL A 150 16.00 -0.87 -18.76
C VAL A 150 15.76 -1.47 -17.37
N LEU A 151 16.11 -2.74 -17.17
CA LEU A 151 15.99 -3.41 -15.88
C LEU A 151 16.95 -2.81 -14.84
N ALA A 152 18.21 -2.56 -15.22
CA ALA A 152 19.20 -1.96 -14.33
C ALA A 152 18.76 -0.57 -13.83
N ALA A 153 18.15 0.24 -14.69
CA ALA A 153 17.60 1.55 -14.34
C ALA A 153 16.33 1.44 -13.47
N ALA A 154 15.50 0.41 -13.65
CA ALA A 154 14.27 0.24 -12.88
C ALA A 154 14.50 -0.30 -11.45
N ILE A 155 15.53 -1.12 -11.25
CA ILE A 155 15.85 -1.73 -9.94
C ILE A 155 15.93 -0.71 -8.79
N PRO A 156 16.71 0.41 -8.88
CA PRO A 156 16.78 1.37 -7.78
C PRO A 156 15.42 1.98 -7.44
N LEU A 157 14.58 2.26 -8.44
CA LEU A 157 13.22 2.77 -8.25
C LEU A 157 12.33 1.74 -7.55
N MET A 158 12.40 0.48 -7.99
CA MET A 158 11.63 -0.62 -7.39
C MET A 158 12.03 -0.86 -5.94
N LEU A 159 13.33 -0.92 -5.65
CA LEU A 159 13.82 -1.10 -4.28
C LEU A 159 13.42 0.08 -3.38
N ARG A 160 13.49 1.31 -3.88
CA ARG A 160 12.99 2.50 -3.17
C ARG A 160 11.50 2.41 -2.89
N GLY A 161 10.70 1.99 -3.87
CA GLY A 161 9.26 1.78 -3.72
C GLY A 161 8.96 0.72 -2.66
N LEU A 162 9.64 -0.44 -2.73
CA LEU A 162 9.52 -1.52 -1.75
C LEU A 162 9.84 -1.05 -0.32
N ALA A 163 10.95 -0.31 -0.14
CA ALA A 163 11.28 0.29 1.16
C ALA A 163 10.22 1.31 1.62
N GLY A 164 9.71 2.12 0.68
CA GLY A 164 8.65 3.08 0.90
C GLY A 164 7.35 2.45 1.38
N THR A 165 7.05 1.20 0.99
CA THR A 165 5.83 0.51 1.46
C THR A 165 5.78 0.37 2.98
N VAL A 166 6.93 0.18 3.64
CA VAL A 166 7.01 0.13 5.11
C VAL A 166 6.62 1.47 5.70
N LEU A 167 7.18 2.56 5.16
CA LEU A 167 6.88 3.92 5.59
C LEU A 167 5.40 4.25 5.38
N LEU A 168 4.86 3.89 4.22
CA LEU A 168 3.44 4.04 3.90
C LEU A 168 2.57 3.31 4.91
N THR A 169 2.87 2.04 5.20
CA THR A 169 2.12 1.28 6.20
C THR A 169 2.16 1.96 7.57
N LEU A 170 3.32 2.45 8.02
CA LEU A 170 3.45 3.16 9.30
C LEU A 170 2.55 4.40 9.36
N TRP A 171 2.53 5.22 8.30
CA TRP A 171 1.67 6.39 8.20
C TRP A 171 0.17 6.05 8.10
N LEU A 172 -0.17 4.86 7.60
CA LEU A 172 -1.55 4.38 7.52
C LEU A 172 -2.04 3.69 8.80
N LEU A 173 -1.16 3.26 9.72
CA LEU A 173 -1.54 2.59 10.97
C LEU A 173 -2.58 3.36 11.82
N PRO A 174 -2.51 4.69 11.99
CA PRO A 174 -3.49 5.43 12.78
C PRO A 174 -4.90 5.26 12.22
N LEU A 175 -5.04 5.35 10.90
CA LEU A 175 -6.30 5.13 10.20
C LEU A 175 -6.74 3.67 10.31
N ILE A 176 -5.86 2.72 9.98
CA ILE A 176 -6.16 1.28 10.01
C ILE A 176 -6.67 0.86 11.39
N PHE A 177 -5.94 1.19 12.45
CA PHE A 177 -6.31 0.78 13.80
C PHE A 177 -7.53 1.52 14.34
N THR A 178 -7.73 2.80 13.99
CA THR A 178 -8.95 3.51 14.37
C THR A 178 -10.18 2.88 13.73
N LEU A 179 -10.12 2.54 12.45
CA LEU A 179 -11.22 1.89 11.74
C LEU A 179 -11.47 0.46 12.23
N MET A 180 -10.40 -0.31 12.48
CA MET A 180 -10.51 -1.64 13.09
C MET A 180 -11.12 -1.57 14.50
N ALA A 181 -10.71 -0.61 15.32
CA ALA A 181 -11.28 -0.40 16.65
C ALA A 181 -12.75 -0.02 16.56
N ALA A 182 -13.09 0.98 15.75
CA ALA A 182 -14.48 1.39 15.57
C ALA A 182 -15.35 0.25 15.05
N SER A 183 -14.87 -0.52 14.07
CA SER A 183 -15.55 -1.73 13.60
C SER A 183 -15.77 -2.72 14.75
N ALA A 184 -14.72 -3.05 15.53
CA ALA A 184 -14.80 -3.99 16.65
C ALA A 184 -15.83 -3.58 17.72
N TRP A 185 -15.91 -2.30 18.07
CA TRP A 185 -16.78 -1.80 19.12
C TRP A 185 -18.19 -1.44 18.66
N LEU A 186 -18.32 -0.84 17.47
CA LEU A 186 -19.57 -0.27 16.95
C LEU A 186 -20.18 -1.09 15.79
N LYS A 187 -19.58 -2.26 15.53
CA LYS A 187 -20.04 -3.21 14.52
C LYS A 187 -20.10 -2.57 13.12
N ARG A 188 -21.21 -2.76 12.39
CA ARG A 188 -21.41 -2.26 11.01
C ARG A 188 -21.42 -0.74 10.90
N LEU A 189 -21.66 -0.02 12.00
CA LEU A 189 -21.73 1.44 12.02
C LEU A 189 -20.38 2.09 12.33
N GLY A 190 -19.38 1.33 12.80
CA GLY A 190 -18.11 1.89 13.22
C GLY A 190 -17.36 2.64 12.13
N VAL A 191 -17.19 1.99 10.97
CA VAL A 191 -16.48 2.61 9.83
C VAL A 191 -17.24 3.85 9.31
N PRO A 192 -18.56 3.80 9.00
CA PRO A 192 -19.30 4.99 8.62
C PRO A 192 -19.23 6.11 9.66
N LEU A 193 -19.32 5.78 10.96
CA LEU A 193 -19.27 6.79 12.02
C LEU A 193 -17.92 7.51 12.08
N VAL A 194 -16.81 6.78 11.99
CA VAL A 194 -15.48 7.40 11.99
C VAL A 194 -15.26 8.25 10.74
N LEU A 195 -15.57 7.72 9.55
CA LEU A 195 -15.29 8.42 8.30
C LEU A 195 -16.22 9.62 8.10
N VAL A 196 -17.54 9.40 8.17
CA VAL A 196 -18.54 10.44 7.93
C VAL A 196 -18.69 11.35 9.14
N GLY A 197 -18.81 10.78 10.34
CA GLY A 197 -18.94 11.55 11.58
C GLY A 197 -17.67 12.33 11.90
N GLY A 198 -16.49 11.72 11.75
CA GLY A 198 -15.21 12.41 11.90
C GLY A 198 -15.01 13.52 10.87
N GLY A 199 -15.31 13.25 9.59
CA GLY A 199 -15.25 14.26 8.54
C GLY A 199 -16.21 15.44 8.78
N ALA A 200 -17.44 15.17 9.20
CA ALA A 200 -18.41 16.20 9.57
C ALA A 200 -17.95 17.01 10.78
N ALA A 201 -17.43 16.36 11.83
CA ALA A 201 -16.91 17.03 13.02
C ALA A 201 -15.74 17.97 12.67
N VAL A 202 -14.76 17.49 11.90
CA VAL A 202 -13.63 18.31 11.43
C VAL A 202 -14.11 19.49 10.60
N THR A 203 -15.07 19.26 9.69
CA THR A 203 -15.64 20.32 8.85
C THR A 203 -16.36 21.38 9.68
N ILE A 204 -17.14 20.96 10.69
CA ILE A 204 -17.83 21.87 11.62
C ILE A 204 -16.81 22.67 12.45
N MET A 205 -15.78 22.03 12.99
CA MET A 205 -14.71 22.70 13.72
C MET A 205 -14.05 23.81 12.90
N HIS A 206 -13.72 23.52 11.64
CA HIS A 206 -13.11 24.49 10.74
C HIS A 206 -14.11 25.60 10.33
N LYS A 207 -15.29 25.25 9.81
CA LYS A 207 -16.22 26.22 9.21
C LYS A 207 -17.05 27.02 10.22
N VAL A 208 -17.41 26.42 11.35
CA VAL A 208 -18.30 27.04 12.35
C VAL A 208 -17.49 27.65 13.51
N TYR A 209 -16.44 26.95 13.95
CA TYR A 209 -15.68 27.37 15.14
C TYR A 209 -14.33 28.02 14.81
N GLY A 210 -13.89 28.04 13.54
CA GLY A 210 -12.61 28.60 13.14
C GLY A 210 -11.40 27.85 13.71
N ILE A 211 -11.57 26.56 14.01
CA ILE A 211 -10.50 25.70 14.54
C ILE A 211 -9.88 24.91 13.37
N ASP A 212 -8.69 25.34 12.93
CA ASP A 212 -8.06 24.84 11.69
C ASP A 212 -7.17 23.62 11.88
N TRP A 213 -6.57 23.46 13.07
CA TRP A 213 -5.56 22.43 13.32
C TRP A 213 -5.96 20.98 12.94
N PRO A 214 -7.23 20.51 13.05
CA PRO A 214 -7.58 19.16 12.64
C PRO A 214 -7.52 18.96 11.13
N VAL A 215 -7.93 19.98 10.36
CA VAL A 215 -7.86 19.96 8.89
C VAL A 215 -6.40 19.96 8.46
N GLU A 216 -5.59 20.83 9.06
CA GLU A 216 -4.15 20.91 8.81
C GLU A 216 -3.46 19.58 9.14
N ALA A 217 -3.76 18.97 10.29
CA ALA A 217 -3.17 17.69 10.68
C ALA A 217 -3.50 16.55 9.70
N ILE A 218 -4.73 16.50 9.17
CA ILE A 218 -5.14 15.51 8.17
C ILE A 218 -4.47 15.79 6.82
N ALA A 219 -4.41 17.06 6.40
CA ALA A 219 -3.74 17.47 5.17
C ALA A 219 -2.24 17.12 5.21
N ASP A 220 -1.57 17.42 6.33
CA ASP A 220 -0.17 17.08 6.57
C ASP A 220 0.04 15.56 6.53
N MET A 221 -0.80 14.78 7.20
CA MET A 221 -0.72 13.31 7.14
C MET A 221 -0.85 12.80 5.71
N ASN A 222 -1.80 13.34 4.93
CA ASN A 222 -1.99 12.97 3.53
C ASN A 222 -0.77 13.35 2.66
N GLN A 223 -0.17 14.51 2.89
CA GLN A 223 1.06 14.91 2.20
C GLN A 223 2.20 13.93 2.49
N ARG A 224 2.41 13.57 3.75
CA ARG A 224 3.46 12.62 4.16
C ARG A 224 3.22 11.23 3.59
N ILE A 225 1.97 10.75 3.58
CA ILE A 225 1.55 9.52 2.90
C ILE A 225 2.00 9.54 1.44
N ASN A 226 1.77 10.64 0.72
CA ASN A 226 2.16 10.76 -0.69
C ASN A 226 3.68 10.74 -0.89
N HIS A 227 4.47 11.21 0.09
CA HIS A 227 5.94 11.21 0.03
C HIS A 227 6.60 9.88 0.41
N THR A 228 5.85 8.91 0.92
CA THR A 228 6.43 7.65 1.44
C THR A 228 7.04 6.78 0.35
N LEU A 229 6.35 6.60 -0.77
CA LEU A 229 6.83 5.77 -1.90
C LEU A 229 7.87 6.50 -2.74
N LEU A 230 7.67 7.80 -2.94
CA LEU A 230 8.59 8.70 -3.62
C LEU A 230 8.41 10.11 -3.05
N PHE A 231 9.49 10.75 -2.61
CA PHE A 231 9.39 12.04 -1.95
C PHE A 231 9.10 13.17 -2.94
N ASP A 232 9.79 13.18 -4.08
CA ASP A 232 9.61 14.20 -5.12
C ASP A 232 9.54 13.55 -6.51
N GLY A 233 8.31 13.45 -7.02
CA GLY A 233 8.04 12.92 -8.36
C GLY A 233 8.52 13.81 -9.50
N HIS A 234 8.46 15.13 -9.33
CA HIS A 234 8.90 16.07 -10.37
C HIS A 234 10.42 16.08 -10.49
N ALA A 235 11.13 16.09 -9.36
CA ALA A 235 12.58 15.96 -9.35
C ALA A 235 13.03 14.60 -9.89
N LEU A 236 12.27 13.52 -9.66
CA LEU A 236 12.57 12.22 -10.27
C LEU A 236 12.49 12.28 -11.79
N MET A 237 11.43 12.88 -12.35
CA MET A 237 11.32 13.00 -13.81
C MET A 237 12.49 13.79 -14.41
N ALA A 238 12.92 14.87 -13.75
CA ALA A 238 14.11 15.62 -14.16
C ALA A 238 15.40 14.79 -14.01
N ALA A 239 15.52 13.99 -12.94
CA ALA A 239 16.66 13.10 -12.71
C ALA A 239 16.75 11.98 -13.76
N LEU A 240 15.61 11.46 -14.24
CA LEU A 240 15.57 10.44 -15.29
C LEU A 240 15.95 10.98 -16.67
N GLN A 241 15.80 12.29 -16.89
CA GLN A 241 16.21 12.96 -18.13
C GLN A 241 17.68 13.41 -18.11
N THR A 242 18.34 13.29 -16.96
CA THR A 242 19.74 13.66 -16.76
C THR A 242 20.57 12.42 -16.44
N ASP A 243 21.87 12.46 -16.69
CA ASP A 243 22.77 11.31 -16.47
C ASP A 243 23.16 11.15 -14.98
N VAL A 244 22.17 11.25 -14.09
CA VAL A 244 22.35 11.18 -12.64
C VAL A 244 22.35 9.71 -12.21
N ASN A 245 23.23 9.39 -11.27
CA ASN A 245 23.24 8.07 -10.63
C ASN A 245 21.95 7.83 -9.83
N LEU A 246 21.03 7.02 -10.39
CA LEU A 246 19.72 6.74 -9.80
C LEU A 246 19.80 6.07 -8.43
N TRP A 247 20.82 5.25 -8.15
CA TRP A 247 21.01 4.66 -6.83
C TRP A 247 21.23 5.72 -5.75
N THR A 248 22.12 6.66 -6.04
CA THR A 248 22.44 7.74 -5.10
C THR A 248 21.23 8.65 -4.90
N TYR A 249 20.51 8.99 -5.98
CA TYR A 249 19.26 9.75 -5.88
C TYR A 249 18.23 9.02 -5.00
N MET A 250 17.98 7.73 -5.25
CA MET A 250 16.98 6.95 -4.51
C MET A 250 17.34 6.79 -3.02
N LEU A 251 18.63 6.68 -2.69
CA LEU A 251 19.08 6.65 -1.29
C LEU A 251 18.84 7.99 -0.60
N HIS A 252 19.10 9.12 -1.27
CA HIS A 252 18.78 10.44 -0.73
C HIS A 252 17.27 10.65 -0.56
N ASP A 253 16.46 10.23 -1.53
CA ASP A 253 15.00 10.29 -1.46
C ASP A 253 14.47 9.47 -0.27
N LEU A 254 14.97 8.24 -0.08
CA LEU A 254 14.64 7.41 1.07
C LEU A 254 15.05 8.07 2.40
N GLY A 255 16.23 8.67 2.45
CA GLY A 255 16.71 9.40 3.62
C GLY A 255 15.79 10.56 4.01
N ARG A 256 15.26 11.31 3.04
CA ARG A 256 14.29 12.38 3.28
C ARG A 256 12.97 11.83 3.83
N ALA A 257 12.44 10.76 3.23
CA ALA A 257 11.21 10.13 3.71
C ALA A 257 11.37 9.55 5.14
N LEU A 258 12.54 8.98 5.46
CA LEU A 258 12.85 8.50 6.80
C LEU A 258 12.95 9.64 7.82
N ALA A 259 13.51 10.79 7.43
CA ALA A 259 13.62 11.95 8.31
C ALA A 259 12.25 12.46 8.78
N GLU A 260 11.19 12.28 7.98
CA GLU A 260 9.82 12.64 8.38
C GLU A 260 9.29 11.83 9.58
N LEU A 261 9.81 10.61 9.81
CA LEU A 261 9.43 9.79 10.96
C LEU A 261 9.92 10.39 12.29
N ALA A 262 10.94 11.26 12.26
CA ALA A 262 11.42 11.96 13.46
C ALA A 262 10.54 13.16 13.85
N SER A 263 9.48 13.45 13.08
CA SER A 263 8.59 14.59 13.37
C SER A 263 7.71 14.36 14.60
N PRO A 264 7.39 15.41 15.37
CA PRO A 264 6.44 15.30 16.50
C PRO A 264 5.05 14.88 16.04
N GLN A 265 4.66 15.24 14.81
CA GLN A 265 3.41 14.81 14.20
C GLN A 265 3.35 13.28 14.05
N PHE A 266 4.44 12.65 13.58
CA PHE A 266 4.52 11.20 13.48
C PHE A 266 4.31 10.53 14.84
N VAL A 267 4.94 11.04 15.90
CA VAL A 267 4.76 10.52 17.26
C VAL A 267 3.30 10.63 17.71
N GLY A 268 2.64 11.76 17.44
CA GLY A 268 1.22 11.96 17.74
C GLY A 268 0.33 10.95 17.01
N TRP A 269 0.55 10.75 15.72
CA TRP A 269 -0.19 9.76 14.92
C TRP A 269 0.08 8.33 15.38
N MET A 270 1.32 8.01 15.76
CA MET A 270 1.66 6.70 16.31
C MET A 270 1.04 6.46 17.69
N ALA A 271 0.83 7.51 18.50
CA ALA A 271 0.05 7.41 19.73
C ALA A 271 -1.42 7.06 19.45
N VAL A 272 -2.03 7.68 18.42
CA VAL A 272 -3.38 7.33 17.95
C VAL A 272 -3.43 5.87 17.47
N ALA A 273 -2.45 5.45 16.67
CA ALA A 273 -2.33 4.06 16.22
C ALA A 273 -2.22 3.08 17.38
N ALA A 274 -1.37 3.38 18.38
CA ALA A 274 -1.19 2.56 19.57
C ALA A 274 -2.48 2.46 20.41
N ALA A 275 -3.21 3.56 20.59
CA ALA A 275 -4.49 3.56 21.26
C ALA A 275 -5.53 2.72 20.50
N GLY A 276 -5.62 2.87 19.17
CA GLY A 276 -6.50 2.06 18.33
C GLY A 276 -6.16 0.57 18.42
N PHE A 277 -4.88 0.21 18.34
CA PHE A 277 -4.42 -1.17 18.50
C PHE A 277 -4.80 -1.73 19.87
N ALA A 278 -4.54 -0.98 20.95
CA ALA A 278 -4.92 -1.37 22.29
C ALA A 278 -6.43 -1.61 22.44
N LEU A 279 -7.27 -0.76 21.82
CA LEU A 279 -8.73 -0.91 21.82
C LEU A 279 -9.19 -2.17 21.07
N VAL A 280 -8.58 -2.51 19.93
CA VAL A 280 -8.88 -3.76 19.20
C VAL A 280 -8.48 -4.97 20.03
N VAL A 281 -7.29 -4.95 20.62
CA VAL A 281 -6.77 -6.03 21.47
C VAL A 281 -7.65 -6.23 22.70
N ALA A 282 -8.02 -5.15 23.40
CA ALA A 282 -8.88 -5.19 24.58
C ALA A 282 -10.29 -5.71 24.26
N LYS A 283 -10.83 -5.39 23.07
CA LYS A 283 -12.12 -5.95 22.62
C LYS A 283 -12.01 -7.44 22.34
N ARG A 284 -10.97 -7.84 21.62
CA ARG A 284 -10.70 -9.24 21.27
C ARG A 284 -10.48 -10.11 22.50
N SER A 285 -9.76 -9.63 23.51
CA SER A 285 -9.50 -10.38 24.75
C SER A 285 -10.76 -10.65 25.58
N ARG A 286 -11.86 -9.92 25.32
CA ARG A 286 -13.15 -10.08 25.99
C ARG A 286 -14.13 -10.99 25.22
N GLY A 287 -13.66 -11.67 24.17
CA GLY A 287 -14.50 -12.56 23.35
C GLY A 287 -15.25 -11.88 22.21
N GLY A 288 -15.00 -10.58 21.96
CA GLY A 288 -15.60 -9.86 20.83
C GLY A 288 -16.61 -8.80 21.17
#